data_AF-A0A3C1FNP8-F1
#
_entry.id   AF-A0A3C1FNP8-F1
#
_cell.length_a   1.000
_cell.length_b   1.000
_cell.length_c   1.000
_cell.angle_alpha   90.00
_cell.angle_beta   90.00
_cell.angle_gamma   90.00
#
_symmetry.space_group_name_H-M   'P 1'
#
loop_
_entity.id
_entity.type
_entity.pdbx_description
1 polymer ?
#
loop_
_entity_poly.entity_id
_entity_poly.type
_entity_poly.pdbx_seq_one_letter_code
_entity_poly.pdbx_strand_id
1 'polypeptide(L)'
;KDKGGAAAMRAMLKALAAGDYVGITPDGPRGPRMHASEGVVSLARLSGVPIIPVAAATTRCRVLRSWDRFLLSLPFSRGFFVWGEPVHIDRKLDAVQLAQARKRVEVALNQVSEEADRLAGLPPIAPAAEPAAVDAAS
;
A
#
# COMPACT_ATOMS: atom_id res chain seq x y z
N LYS A 1 -0.24 -19.79 -14.08
CA LYS A 1 -0.41 -18.89 -15.25
C LYS A 1 0.06 -17.49 -14.84
N ASP A 2 1.38 -17.28 -14.68
CA ASP A 2 1.91 -16.19 -13.83
C ASP A 2 3.07 -15.40 -14.47
N LYS A 3 3.04 -15.22 -15.80
CA LYS A 3 4.12 -14.49 -16.50
C LYS A 3 4.07 -12.96 -16.27
N GLY A 4 2.93 -12.42 -15.86
CA GLY A 4 2.72 -10.97 -15.69
C GLY A 4 3.41 -10.38 -14.45
N GLY A 5 3.30 -11.04 -13.29
CA GLY A 5 3.83 -10.51 -12.03
C GLY A 5 5.35 -10.38 -12.01
N ALA A 6 6.07 -11.41 -12.47
CA ALA A 6 7.52 -11.38 -12.56
C ALA A 6 8.04 -10.36 -13.61
N ALA A 7 7.29 -10.13 -14.69
CA ALA A 7 7.63 -9.09 -15.66
C ALA A 7 7.44 -7.68 -15.05
N ALA A 8 6.32 -7.45 -14.35
CA ALA A 8 6.04 -6.20 -13.66
C ALA A 8 7.10 -5.89 -12.57
N MET A 9 7.47 -6.88 -11.75
CA MET A 9 8.52 -6.72 -10.74
C MET A 9 9.85 -6.29 -11.36
N ARG A 10 10.27 -6.94 -12.46
CA ARG A 10 11.50 -6.57 -13.17
C ARG A 10 11.44 -5.16 -13.76
N ALA A 11 10.29 -4.75 -14.29
CA ALA A 11 10.10 -3.40 -14.81
C ALA A 11 10.21 -2.34 -13.69
N MET A 12 9.58 -2.59 -12.54
CA MET A 12 9.68 -1.72 -11.37
C MET A 12 11.11 -1.61 -10.84
N LEU A 13 11.84 -2.73 -10.73
CA LEU A 13 13.25 -2.73 -10.34
C LEU A 13 14.12 -1.92 -11.30
N LYS A 14 13.88 -2.02 -12.61
CA LYS A 14 14.61 -1.25 -13.61
C LYS A 14 14.33 0.25 -13.49
N ALA A 15 13.06 0.65 -13.27
CA ALA A 15 12.69 2.04 -13.05
C ALA A 15 13.37 2.61 -11.80
N LEU A 16 13.30 1.89 -10.66
CA LEU A 16 13.96 2.30 -9.43
C LEU A 16 15.49 2.41 -9.59
N ALA A 17 16.11 1.49 -10.32
CA ALA A 17 17.55 1.57 -10.62
C ALA A 17 17.93 2.76 -11.52
N ALA A 18 16.99 3.28 -12.32
CA ALA A 18 17.18 4.48 -13.13
C ALA A 18 16.95 5.79 -12.33
N GLY A 19 16.54 5.69 -11.06
CA GLY A 19 16.23 6.85 -10.21
C GLY A 19 14.77 7.30 -10.29
N ASP A 20 13.89 6.54 -10.95
CA ASP A 20 12.46 6.83 -11.01
C ASP A 20 11.74 6.40 -9.73
N TYR A 21 10.50 6.89 -9.57
CA TYR A 21 9.59 6.51 -8.49
C TYR A 21 8.56 5.48 -8.96
N VAL A 22 8.21 4.54 -8.08
CA VAL A 22 7.18 3.53 -8.33
C VAL A 22 6.07 3.66 -7.29
N GLY A 23 4.82 3.84 -7.74
CA GLY A 23 3.64 3.80 -6.90
C GLY A 23 2.99 2.42 -6.91
N ILE A 24 2.63 1.90 -5.73
CA ILE A 24 1.94 0.61 -5.59
C ILE A 24 0.75 0.81 -4.66
N THR A 25 -0.43 0.36 -5.08
CA THR A 25 -1.57 0.20 -4.16
C THR A 25 -1.37 -1.08 -3.35
N PRO A 26 -1.39 -1.00 -2.01
CA PRO A 26 -0.90 -2.07 -1.14
C PRO A 26 -1.73 -3.35 -1.24
N ASP A 27 -3.03 -3.22 -1.42
CA ASP A 27 -4.06 -4.25 -1.39
C ASP A 27 -4.33 -4.94 -2.74
N GLY A 28 -3.75 -4.43 -3.83
CA GLY A 28 -3.82 -5.04 -5.15
C GLY A 28 -5.25 -5.21 -5.71
N PRO A 29 -5.42 -5.82 -6.89
CA PRO A 29 -6.72 -5.87 -7.57
C PRO A 29 -7.77 -6.79 -6.91
N ARG A 30 -7.38 -7.61 -5.92
CA ARG A 30 -8.24 -8.60 -5.29
C ARG A 30 -8.43 -8.40 -3.78
N GLY A 31 -7.77 -7.41 -3.20
CA GLY A 31 -7.80 -7.16 -1.76
C GLY A 31 -7.08 -8.25 -0.95
N PRO A 32 -7.34 -8.29 0.38
CA PRO A 32 -8.31 -7.47 1.11
C PRO A 32 -7.87 -6.02 1.30
N ARG A 33 -8.85 -5.10 1.39
CA ARG A 33 -8.59 -3.65 1.52
C ARG A 33 -7.66 -3.34 2.70
N MET A 34 -6.73 -2.42 2.50
CA MET A 34 -5.80 -1.95 3.53
C MET A 34 -4.88 -3.05 4.12
N HIS A 35 -4.58 -4.08 3.32
CA HIS A 35 -3.56 -5.08 3.65
C HIS A 35 -2.40 -4.97 2.66
N ALA A 36 -1.16 -4.88 3.15
CA ALA A 36 -0.01 -4.73 2.29
C ALA A 36 0.38 -6.06 1.64
N SER A 37 0.57 -6.09 0.32
CA SER A 37 1.04 -7.27 -0.40
C SER A 37 2.54 -7.54 -0.20
N GLU A 38 2.94 -8.82 -0.32
CA GLU A 38 4.36 -9.23 -0.22
C GLU A 38 5.25 -8.60 -1.30
N GLY A 39 4.66 -8.25 -2.44
CA GLY A 39 5.36 -7.60 -3.55
C GLY A 39 5.98 -6.27 -3.15
N VAL A 40 5.34 -5.50 -2.27
CA VAL A 40 5.84 -4.18 -1.82
C VAL A 40 7.15 -4.33 -1.05
N VAL A 41 7.17 -5.19 -0.03
CA VAL A 41 8.38 -5.42 0.78
C VAL A 41 9.47 -6.15 0.01
N SER A 42 9.10 -7.01 -0.94
CA SER A 42 10.06 -7.68 -1.81
C SER A 42 10.73 -6.71 -2.79
N LEU A 43 9.96 -5.79 -3.39
CA LEU A 43 10.49 -4.75 -4.27
C LEU A 43 11.46 -3.84 -3.52
N ALA A 44 11.06 -3.35 -2.34
CA ALA A 44 11.90 -2.50 -1.49
C ALA A 44 13.17 -3.24 -1.04
N ARG A 45 13.06 -4.51 -0.62
CA ARG A 45 14.22 -5.35 -0.28
C ARG A 45 15.20 -5.45 -1.45
N LEU A 46 14.72 -5.81 -2.63
CA LEU A 46 15.57 -6.05 -3.81
C LEU A 46 16.20 -4.76 -4.35
N SER A 47 15.42 -3.69 -4.45
CA SER A 47 15.91 -2.39 -4.92
C SER A 47 16.81 -1.70 -3.90
N GLY A 48 16.57 -1.90 -2.60
CA GLY A 48 17.27 -1.21 -1.51
C GLY A 48 16.78 0.22 -1.27
N VAL A 49 15.63 0.60 -1.86
CA VAL A 49 15.02 1.93 -1.64
C VAL A 49 13.96 1.85 -0.53
N PRO A 50 13.71 2.94 0.22
CA PRO A 50 12.67 2.95 1.24
C PRO A 50 11.26 2.97 0.64
N ILE A 51 10.29 2.52 1.42
CA ILE A 51 8.85 2.66 1.13
C ILE A 51 8.36 3.92 1.83
N ILE A 52 7.72 4.84 1.10
CA ILE A 52 7.04 6.00 1.68
C ILE A 52 5.53 5.70 1.75
N PRO A 53 4.93 5.54 2.95
CA PRO A 53 3.49 5.40 3.08
C PRO A 53 2.82 6.71 2.64
N VAL A 54 1.85 6.65 1.74
CA VAL A 54 1.12 7.82 1.28
C VAL A 54 -0.38 7.52 1.25
N ALA A 55 -1.19 8.44 1.77
CA ALA A 55 -2.63 8.42 1.63
C ALA A 55 -3.17 9.79 1.23
N ALA A 56 -4.38 9.77 0.65
CA ALA A 56 -5.08 10.98 0.26
C ALA A 56 -6.56 10.88 0.64
N ALA A 57 -7.11 12.00 1.09
CA ALA A 57 -8.53 12.15 1.41
C ALA A 57 -9.03 13.52 0.94
N THR A 58 -10.35 13.67 0.80
CA THR A 58 -10.95 14.95 0.39
C THR A 58 -12.19 15.28 1.21
N THR A 59 -12.44 16.57 1.47
CA THR A 59 -13.57 17.02 2.31
C THR A 59 -14.95 16.71 1.73
N ARG A 60 -15.04 16.48 0.42
CA ARG A 60 -16.29 16.14 -0.28
C ARG A 60 -16.03 14.95 -1.16
N CYS A 61 -16.45 13.78 -0.70
CA CYS A 61 -16.29 12.54 -1.45
C CYS A 61 -17.52 11.64 -1.34
N ARG A 62 -17.58 10.65 -2.23
CA ARG A 62 -18.46 9.49 -2.09
C ARG A 62 -17.60 8.25 -1.96
N VAL A 63 -17.81 7.50 -0.88
CA VAL A 63 -17.20 6.18 -0.71
C VAL A 63 -18.08 5.16 -1.43
N LEU A 64 -17.53 4.50 -2.44
CA LEU A 64 -18.26 3.48 -3.20
C LEU A 64 -18.48 2.23 -2.35
N ARG A 65 -19.55 1.48 -2.63
CA ARG A 65 -19.84 0.18 -2.00
C ARG A 65 -19.06 -0.96 -2.67
N SER A 66 -17.85 -0.69 -3.14
CA SER A 66 -16.91 -1.65 -3.69
C SER A 66 -16.10 -2.31 -2.56
N TRP A 67 -15.41 -3.41 -2.88
CA TRP A 67 -14.64 -4.19 -1.91
C TRP A 67 -13.51 -3.37 -1.25
N ASP A 68 -12.96 -2.42 -2.00
CA ASP A 68 -11.86 -1.51 -1.63
C ASP A 68 -12.32 -0.20 -0.97
N ARG A 69 -13.64 0.06 -0.93
CA ARG A 69 -14.20 1.34 -0.44
C ARG A 69 -13.61 2.56 -1.17
N PHE A 70 -13.50 2.48 -2.49
CA PHE A 70 -12.94 3.56 -3.31
C PHE A 70 -13.56 4.93 -3.01
N LEU A 71 -12.71 5.93 -2.77
CA LEU A 71 -13.09 7.30 -2.48
C LEU A 71 -13.14 8.13 -3.77
N LEU A 72 -14.34 8.50 -4.19
CA LEU A 72 -14.55 9.38 -5.34
C LEU A 72 -14.67 10.84 -4.89
N SER A 73 -13.65 11.63 -5.17
CA SER A 73 -13.61 13.06 -4.88
C SER A 73 -14.64 13.83 -5.70
N LEU A 74 -15.43 14.69 -5.05
CA LEU A 74 -16.41 15.55 -5.70
C LEU A 74 -15.78 16.92 -6.08
N PRO A 75 -16.36 17.64 -7.06
CA PRO A 75 -15.91 18.98 -7.40
C PRO A 75 -15.91 19.94 -6.21
N PHE A 76 -14.95 20.88 -6.20
CA PHE A 76 -14.74 21.87 -5.14
C PHE A 76 -14.49 21.24 -3.75
N SER A 77 -13.84 20.08 -3.72
CA SER A 77 -13.31 19.48 -2.50
C SER A 77 -11.92 20.06 -2.18
N ARG A 78 -11.57 20.05 -0.89
CA ARG A 78 -10.19 20.28 -0.44
C ARG A 78 -9.53 18.91 -0.27
N GLY A 79 -8.40 18.69 -0.91
CA GLY A 79 -7.62 17.46 -0.79
C GLY A 79 -6.51 17.57 0.23
N PHE A 80 -6.27 16.47 0.94
CA PHE A 80 -5.17 16.31 1.87
C PHE A 80 -4.32 15.13 1.41
N PHE A 81 -3.01 15.34 1.31
CA PHE A 81 -2.03 14.30 1.06
C PHE A 81 -1.18 14.16 2.31
N VAL A 82 -1.09 12.94 2.82
CA VAL A 82 -0.31 12.62 4.03
C VAL A 82 0.75 11.61 3.63
N TRP A 83 1.99 11.94 3.96
CA TRP A 83 3.17 11.11 3.78
C TRP A 83 3.66 10.69 5.16
N GLY A 84 3.94 9.40 5.33
CA GLY A 84 4.50 8.84 6.54
C GLY A 84 6.02 8.78 6.50
N GLU A 85 6.60 8.36 7.62
CA GLU A 85 8.03 8.14 7.71
C GLU A 85 8.50 7.00 6.77
N PRO A 86 9.70 7.12 6.17
CA PRO A 86 10.24 6.08 5.30
C PRO A 86 10.46 4.74 6.01
N VAL A 87 9.84 3.68 5.50
CA VAL A 87 10.04 2.31 5.97
C VAL A 87 11.16 1.64 5.18
N HIS A 88 12.28 1.39 5.86
CA HIS A 88 13.44 0.71 5.28
C HIS A 88 13.33 -0.81 5.46
N ILE A 89 13.65 -1.55 4.39
CA ILE A 89 13.63 -3.01 4.36
C ILE A 89 15.05 -3.50 4.09
N ASP A 90 15.66 -4.19 5.06
CA ASP A 90 17.01 -4.73 4.90
C ASP A 90 17.01 -5.90 3.88
N ARG A 91 18.03 -5.95 3.03
CA ARG A 91 18.27 -7.03 2.06
C ARG A 91 18.47 -8.39 2.71
N LYS A 92 18.91 -8.42 3.98
CA LYS A 92 19.25 -9.64 4.73
C LYS A 92 18.08 -10.21 5.53
N LEU A 93 16.90 -9.60 5.50
CA LEU A 93 15.75 -10.11 6.25
C LEU A 93 15.36 -11.51 5.75
N ASP A 94 15.14 -12.42 6.70
CA ASP A 94 14.54 -13.73 6.43
C ASP A 94 13.03 -13.62 6.17
N ALA A 95 12.38 -14.75 5.88
CA ALA A 95 10.95 -14.79 5.55
C ALA A 95 10.06 -14.28 6.70
N VAL A 96 10.39 -14.59 7.95
CA VAL A 96 9.62 -14.20 9.13
C VAL A 96 9.76 -12.70 9.36
N GLN A 97 10.99 -12.19 9.30
CA GLN A 97 11.29 -10.77 9.42
C GLN A 97 10.67 -9.95 8.29
N LEU A 98 10.61 -10.51 7.08
CA LEU A 98 9.95 -9.86 5.95
C LEU A 98 8.44 -9.76 6.16
N ALA A 99 7.81 -10.81 6.69
CA ALA A 99 6.38 -10.78 7.05
C ALA A 99 6.09 -9.74 8.14
N GLN A 100 6.96 -9.60 9.14
CA GLN A 100 6.87 -8.54 10.15
C GLN A 100 7.06 -7.16 9.53
N ALA A 101 8.01 -7.01 8.59
CA ALA A 101 8.22 -5.75 7.88
C ALA A 101 7.00 -5.38 7.02
N ARG A 102 6.35 -6.35 6.38
CA ARG A 102 5.07 -6.16 5.67
C ARG A 102 4.00 -5.60 6.58
N LYS A 103 3.87 -6.14 7.79
CA LYS A 103 2.93 -5.63 8.80
C LYS A 103 3.28 -4.22 9.27
N ARG A 104 4.56 -3.86 9.41
CA ARG A 104 4.96 -2.48 9.71
C ARG A 104 4.55 -1.51 8.60
N VAL A 105 4.73 -1.89 7.33
CA VAL A 105 4.29 -1.09 6.17
C VAL A 105 2.77 -0.93 6.17
N GLU A 106 2.02 -2.00 6.43
CA GLU A 106 0.56 -1.98 6.55
C GLU A 106 0.08 -1.02 7.64
N VAL A 107 0.66 -1.11 8.84
CA VAL A 107 0.34 -0.20 9.96
C VAL A 107 0.65 1.25 9.58
N ALA A 108 1.81 1.52 8.98
CA ALA A 108 2.19 2.87 8.58
C ALA A 108 1.26 3.45 7.50
N LEU A 109 0.81 2.63 6.53
CA LEU A 109 -0.18 3.02 5.53
C LEU A 109 -1.55 3.31 6.15
N ASN A 110 -1.99 2.49 7.12
CA ASN A 110 -3.24 2.72 7.81
C ASN A 110 -3.20 4.01 8.65
N GLN A 111 -2.08 4.29 9.32
CA GLN A 111 -1.88 5.53 10.08
C GLN A 111 -1.99 6.78 9.21
N VAL A 112 -1.32 6.82 8.05
CA VAL A 112 -1.43 7.98 7.15
C VAL A 112 -2.82 8.08 6.52
N SER A 113 -3.53 6.96 6.35
CA SER A 113 -4.92 6.95 5.84
C SER A 113 -5.89 7.51 6.87
N GLU A 114 -5.80 7.09 8.12
CA GLU A 114 -6.58 7.62 9.24
C GLU A 114 -6.33 9.12 9.44
N GLU A 115 -5.07 9.55 9.34
CA GLU A 115 -4.71 10.96 9.43
C GLU A 115 -5.28 11.79 8.27
N ALA A 116 -5.24 11.27 7.04
CA ALA A 116 -5.83 11.92 5.88
C ALA A 116 -7.35 12.08 6.07
N ASP A 117 -8.04 11.01 6.49
CA ASP A 117 -9.48 11.02 6.79
C ASP A 117 -9.80 12.05 7.89
N ARG A 118 -9.00 12.09 8.97
CA ARG A 118 -9.16 13.05 10.08
C ARG A 118 -9.02 14.49 9.60
N LEU A 119 -8.02 14.81 8.78
CA LEU A 119 -7.82 16.15 8.20
C LEU A 119 -8.97 16.54 7.27
N ALA A 120 -9.52 15.57 6.55
CA ALA A 120 -10.69 15.77 5.68
C ALA A 120 -12.02 15.86 6.43
N GLY A 121 -12.05 15.54 7.73
CA GLY A 121 -13.28 15.47 8.53
C GLY A 121 -14.15 14.26 8.19
N LEU A 122 -13.57 13.19 7.67
CA LEU A 122 -14.24 11.94 7.32
C LEU A 122 -14.14 10.94 8.48
N PRO A 123 -15.14 10.05 8.65
CA PRO A 123 -14.99 8.91 9.54
C PRO A 123 -13.92 7.96 8.99
N PRO A 124 -13.04 7.40 9.83
CA PRO A 124 -11.97 6.52 9.38
C PRO A 124 -12.55 5.24 8.76
N ILE A 125 -11.97 4.81 7.64
CA ILE A 125 -12.30 3.53 7.03
C ILE A 125 -11.49 2.42 7.70
N ALA A 126 -12.16 1.48 8.36
CA ALA A 126 -11.49 0.35 8.98
C ALA A 126 -10.97 -0.65 7.92
N PRO A 127 -9.78 -1.25 8.13
CA PRO A 127 -9.28 -2.35 7.31
C PRO A 127 -10.30 -3.48 7.16
N ALA A 128 -10.24 -4.23 6.06
CA ALA A 128 -11.00 -5.49 6.01
C ALA A 128 -10.50 -6.43 7.09
N ALA A 129 -11.37 -7.34 7.56
CA ALA A 129 -10.93 -8.47 8.37
C ALA A 129 -9.75 -9.15 7.66
N GLU A 130 -8.76 -9.60 8.44
CA GLU A 130 -7.62 -10.30 7.87
C GLU A 130 -8.12 -11.42 6.96
N PRO A 131 -7.50 -11.59 5.78
CA PRO A 131 -7.80 -12.76 4.98
C PRO A 131 -7.44 -13.97 5.86
N ALA A 132 -8.37 -14.93 5.98
CA ALA A 132 -8.02 -16.24 6.50
C ALA A 132 -6.76 -16.70 5.74
N ALA A 133 -5.74 -17.16 6.46
CA ALA A 133 -4.45 -17.54 5.88
C ALA A 133 -4.70 -18.38 4.61
N VAL A 134 -4.52 -17.75 3.45
CA VAL A 134 -4.75 -18.42 2.18
C VAL A 134 -3.53 -19.32 2.03
N ASP A 135 -3.74 -20.63 2.08
CA ASP A 135 -2.72 -21.64 1.93
C ASP A 135 -1.77 -21.26 0.79
N ALA A 136 -0.54 -20.93 1.15
CA ALA A 136 0.55 -20.66 0.23
C ALA A 136 0.96 -21.97 -0.43
N ALA A 137 0.17 -22.43 -1.41
CA ALA A 137 0.52 -23.53 -2.30
C ALA A 137 -0.28 -23.44 -3.60
N SER A 138 0.32 -22.81 -4.63
CA SER A 138 0.10 -23.11 -6.06
C SER A 138 1.19 -22.47 -6.91
#